data_AF-A0A8T2TPU7-F1
#
_entry.id   AF-A0A8T2TPU7-F1
#
_cell.length_a   1.000
_cell.length_b   1.000
_cell.length_c   1.000
_cell.angle_alpha   90.00
_cell.angle_beta   90.00
_cell.angle_gamma   90.00
#
_symmetry.space_group_name_H-M   'P 1'
#
loop_
_entity.id
_entity.type
_entity.pdbx_description
1 polymer ?
#
loop_
_entity_poly.entity_id
_entity_poly.type
_entity_poly.pdbx_seq_one_letter_code
_entity_poly.pdbx_strand_id
1 'polypeptide(L)'
;MVTELLVGSKDGRIDGGWQALGKLFLYCPGCFHARSDTYYPMHPVAGHFAPKTRFSCTSGRSFLIPSCRMDVLYVSDPCEHTNEPEDVGLFRGVFKGFHNSETKKLLVARGLQYEESEVCPFCKARVWSMGRSGMIPRSASTRLAAYDDNVEYLICLNGHLYGRCALLHLSDSDACENG
;
A
#
# COMPACT_ATOMS: atom_id res chain seq x y z
N MET A 1 9.54 15.12 2.63
CA MET A 1 8.34 14.38 2.17
C MET A 1 7.34 15.26 1.44
N VAL A 2 6.56 16.14 2.09
CA VAL A 2 5.50 16.90 1.40
C VAL A 2 6.03 17.76 0.24
N THR A 3 7.15 18.48 0.46
CA THR A 3 7.83 19.24 -0.60
C THR A 3 8.34 18.37 -1.74
N GLU A 4 8.65 17.10 -1.47
CA GLU A 4 9.11 16.16 -2.50
C GLU A 4 7.96 15.67 -3.38
N LEU A 5 6.73 15.62 -2.85
CA LEU A 5 5.53 15.27 -3.63
C LEU A 5 5.12 16.36 -4.62
N LEU A 6 5.61 17.59 -4.44
CA LEU A 6 5.38 18.71 -5.36
C LEU A 6 6.35 18.70 -6.56
N VAL A 7 7.45 17.95 -6.47
CA VAL A 7 8.49 17.91 -7.50
C VAL A 7 7.97 17.20 -8.75
N GLY A 8 7.95 17.92 -9.88
CA GLY A 8 7.42 17.42 -11.15
C GLY A 8 5.95 17.81 -11.41
N SER A 9 5.29 18.48 -10.47
CA SER A 9 3.98 19.09 -10.71
C SER A 9 4.15 20.41 -11.46
N LYS A 10 3.57 20.51 -12.65
CA LYS A 10 3.67 21.72 -13.50
C LYS A 10 3.10 22.99 -12.84
N ASP A 11 2.19 22.81 -11.88
CA ASP A 11 1.49 23.89 -11.19
C ASP A 11 1.74 23.91 -9.66
N GLY A 12 2.70 23.10 -9.15
CA GLY A 12 2.90 22.95 -7.70
C GLY A 12 1.68 22.37 -6.97
N ARG A 13 0.86 21.58 -7.67
CA ARG A 13 -0.33 20.91 -7.14
C ARG A 13 -0.02 19.46 -6.77
N ILE A 14 -0.60 19.00 -5.67
CA ILE A 14 -0.54 17.61 -5.23
C ILE A 14 -1.63 16.83 -5.94
N ASP A 15 -1.27 15.72 -6.60
CA ASP A 15 -2.23 14.85 -7.27
C ASP A 15 -3.27 14.33 -6.26
N GLY A 16 -4.56 14.58 -6.53
CA GLY A 16 -5.66 14.26 -5.59
C GLY A 16 -5.88 15.28 -4.45
N GLY A 17 -5.03 16.30 -4.33
CA GLY A 17 -5.21 17.44 -3.44
C GLY A 17 -4.80 17.21 -1.97
N TRP A 18 -4.67 18.32 -1.23
CA TRP A 18 -4.22 18.34 0.17
C TRP A 18 -5.09 17.53 1.13
N GLN A 19 -6.41 17.52 0.91
CA GLN A 19 -7.33 16.77 1.77
C GLN A 19 -7.11 15.25 1.65
N ALA A 20 -6.91 14.75 0.42
CA ALA A 20 -6.62 13.35 0.20
C ALA A 20 -5.27 12.97 0.81
N LEU A 21 -4.27 13.83 0.66
CA LEU A 21 -2.95 13.61 1.25
C LEU A 21 -3.00 13.63 2.79
N GLY A 22 -3.76 14.53 3.40
CA GLY A 22 -3.99 14.54 4.84
C GLY A 22 -4.67 13.26 5.32
N LYS A 23 -5.71 12.78 4.62
CA LYS A 23 -6.33 11.48 4.91
C LYS A 23 -5.32 10.34 4.79
N LEU A 24 -4.53 10.30 3.72
CA LEU A 24 -3.52 9.28 3.50
C LEU A 24 -2.49 9.22 4.64
N PHE A 25 -2.08 10.39 5.15
CA PHE A 25 -1.12 10.44 6.25
C PHE A 25 -1.71 10.12 7.61
N LEU A 26 -2.99 10.38 7.85
CA LEU A 26 -3.55 10.34 9.21
C LEU A 26 -4.65 9.30 9.40
N TYR A 27 -5.12 8.64 8.34
CA TYR A 27 -6.29 7.78 8.38
C TYR A 27 -6.00 6.38 7.86
N CYS A 28 -6.23 5.37 8.69
CA CYS A 28 -6.36 4.00 8.24
C CYS A 28 -7.74 3.81 7.61
N PRO A 29 -7.84 3.40 6.33
CA PRO A 29 -9.13 3.28 5.68
C PRO A 29 -9.98 2.10 6.19
N GLY A 30 -9.38 1.21 6.98
CA GLY A 30 -9.99 -0.07 7.34
C GLY A 30 -10.02 -1.03 6.14
N CYS A 31 -10.73 -2.13 6.29
CA CYS A 31 -11.08 -3.04 5.21
C CYS A 31 -12.51 -3.55 5.43
N PHE A 32 -13.39 -3.34 4.46
CA PHE A 32 -14.81 -3.75 4.56
C PHE A 32 -15.17 -4.90 3.61
N HIS A 33 -14.23 -5.28 2.73
CA HIS A 33 -14.43 -6.33 1.76
C HIS A 33 -13.52 -7.51 2.10
N ALA A 34 -14.13 -8.64 2.48
CA ALA A 34 -13.55 -9.93 2.22
C ALA A 34 -13.55 -10.08 0.69
N ARG A 35 -12.45 -9.72 0.02
CA ARG A 35 -12.34 -9.97 -1.42
C ARG A 35 -12.51 -11.48 -1.62
N SER A 36 -13.56 -11.88 -2.34
CA SER A 36 -13.93 -13.30 -2.49
C SER A 36 -12.88 -14.14 -3.22
N ASP A 37 -11.90 -13.48 -3.86
CA ASP A 37 -10.82 -14.08 -4.63
C ASP A 37 -9.50 -14.20 -3.84
N THR A 38 -9.55 -13.97 -2.52
CA THR A 38 -8.36 -13.93 -1.67
C THR A 38 -8.39 -15.13 -0.75
N TYR A 39 -7.27 -15.85 -0.67
CA TYR A 39 -7.18 -17.16 -0.03
C TYR A 39 -7.51 -17.12 1.47
N TYR A 40 -7.48 -15.93 2.09
CA TYR A 40 -7.70 -15.72 3.52
C TYR A 40 -8.87 -14.75 3.77
N PRO A 41 -9.99 -15.22 4.36
CA PRO A 41 -11.12 -14.36 4.73
C PRO A 41 -10.71 -13.46 5.90
N MET A 42 -10.87 -12.14 5.73
CA MET A 42 -10.56 -11.16 6.79
C MET A 42 -11.82 -10.59 7.42
N HIS A 43 -11.78 -10.44 8.74
CA HIS A 43 -12.79 -9.71 9.48
C HIS A 43 -12.81 -8.23 9.08
N PRO A 44 -14.00 -7.61 8.94
CA PRO A 44 -14.09 -6.19 8.62
C PRO A 44 -13.40 -5.33 9.68
N VAL A 45 -12.49 -4.46 9.23
CA VAL A 45 -11.81 -3.47 10.06
C VAL A 45 -12.41 -2.10 9.77
N ALA A 46 -12.94 -1.44 10.80
CA ALA A 46 -13.44 -0.07 10.67
C ALA A 46 -12.27 0.92 10.46
N GLY A 47 -12.48 1.93 9.61
CA GLY A 47 -11.50 2.99 9.42
C GLY A 47 -11.37 3.90 10.65
N HIS A 48 -10.16 4.39 10.92
CA HIS A 48 -9.85 5.21 12.09
C HIS A 48 -8.64 6.11 11.85
N PHE A 49 -8.41 7.08 12.74
CA PHE A 49 -7.17 7.86 12.73
C PHE A 49 -6.00 6.98 13.14
N ALA A 50 -4.96 6.95 12.31
CA ALA A 50 -3.76 6.18 12.57
C ALA A 50 -2.97 6.87 13.70
N PRO A 51 -2.75 6.21 14.85
CA PRO A 51 -2.13 6.83 16.03
C PRO A 51 -0.66 7.21 15.81
N LYS A 52 0.03 6.47 14.93
CA LYS A 52 1.40 6.74 14.48
C LYS A 52 1.47 6.44 13.00
N THR A 53 2.14 7.32 12.26
CA THR A 53 2.37 7.13 10.82
C THR A 53 3.76 7.58 10.44
N ARG A 54 4.58 6.65 9.96
CA ARG A 54 5.93 6.92 9.46
C ARG A 54 6.02 6.44 8.03
N PHE A 55 6.15 7.39 7.11
CA PHE A 55 6.33 7.10 5.69
C PHE A 55 7.82 7.05 5.38
N SER A 56 8.24 6.00 4.68
CA SER A 56 9.64 5.73 4.38
C SER A 56 9.84 5.43 2.89
N CYS A 57 10.74 6.17 2.25
CA CYS A 57 11.16 5.92 0.87
C CYS A 57 11.94 4.61 0.76
N THR A 58 12.84 4.33 1.72
CA THR A 58 13.57 3.06 1.79
C THR A 58 12.61 1.87 1.84
N SER A 59 11.52 1.99 2.60
CA SER A 59 10.49 0.95 2.66
C SER A 59 9.75 0.81 1.34
N GLY A 60 9.38 1.92 0.71
CA GLY A 60 8.69 1.89 -0.58
C GLY A 60 9.52 1.28 -1.71
N ARG A 61 10.86 1.33 -1.66
CA ARG A 61 11.72 0.60 -2.62
C ARG A 61 11.48 -0.91 -2.61
N SER A 62 11.05 -1.49 -1.48
CA SER A 62 10.72 -2.92 -1.38
C SER A 62 9.40 -3.28 -2.08
N PHE A 63 8.58 -2.31 -2.48
CA PHE A 63 7.31 -2.51 -3.17
C PHE A 63 7.40 -2.33 -4.69
N LEU A 64 8.61 -2.04 -5.21
CA LEU A 64 8.84 -1.80 -6.63
C LEU A 64 9.56 -2.99 -7.25
N ILE A 65 9.00 -3.51 -8.35
CA ILE A 65 9.67 -4.51 -9.18
C ILE A 65 10.95 -3.94 -9.81
N PRO A 66 11.90 -4.77 -10.27
CA PRO A 66 13.19 -4.31 -10.79
C PRO A 66 13.12 -3.17 -11.82
N SER A 67 12.19 -3.26 -12.78
CA SER A 67 11.99 -2.25 -13.83
C SER A 67 11.46 -0.90 -13.32
N CYS A 68 10.91 -0.86 -12.11
CA CYS A 68 10.31 0.33 -11.50
C CYS A 68 11.17 0.90 -10.36
N ARG A 69 12.35 0.33 -10.06
CA ARG A 69 13.15 0.71 -8.87
C ARG A 69 13.63 2.17 -8.84
N MET A 70 13.59 2.87 -9.98
CA MET A 70 13.92 4.28 -10.08
C MET A 70 12.75 5.20 -9.70
N ASP A 71 11.53 4.66 -9.61
CA ASP A 71 10.40 5.39 -9.10
C ASP A 71 10.57 5.66 -7.59
N VAL A 72 9.98 6.76 -7.12
CA VAL A 72 10.02 7.13 -5.71
C VAL A 72 8.65 6.88 -5.11
N LEU A 73 8.57 5.91 -4.21
CA LEU A 73 7.38 5.52 -3.46
C LEU A 73 7.69 5.63 -1.97
N TYR A 74 6.84 6.33 -1.22
CA TYR A 74 6.87 6.34 0.24
C TYR A 74 5.78 5.42 0.76
N VAL A 75 6.10 4.50 1.67
CA VAL A 75 5.14 3.58 2.28
C VAL A 75 5.17 3.75 3.80
N SER A 76 4.00 3.70 4.43
CA SER A 76 3.85 3.71 5.87
C SER A 76 4.18 2.36 6.47
N ASP A 77 4.63 2.34 7.72
CA ASP A 77 4.50 1.12 8.52
C ASP A 77 3.01 0.69 8.59
N PRO A 78 2.70 -0.61 8.68
CA PRO A 78 1.33 -1.09 8.77
C PRO A 78 0.63 -0.60 10.05
N CYS A 79 -0.67 -0.35 9.95
CA CYS A 79 -1.55 -0.31 11.10
C CYS A 79 -1.93 -1.74 11.43
N GLU A 80 -1.53 -2.22 12.59
CA GLU A 80 -1.78 -3.59 13.04
C GLU A 80 -3.17 -3.70 13.65
N HIS A 81 -3.91 -4.72 13.23
CA HIS A 81 -5.25 -5.01 13.69
C HIS A 81 -5.29 -6.46 14.13
N THR A 82 -5.40 -6.67 15.43
CA THR A 82 -5.51 -8.01 16.01
C THR A 82 -6.90 -8.55 15.75
N ASN A 83 -6.99 -9.52 14.84
CA ASN A 83 -8.23 -10.15 14.44
C ASN A 83 -8.04 -11.67 14.57
N GLU A 84 -8.85 -12.34 15.36
CA GLU A 84 -8.90 -13.81 15.30
C GLU A 84 -9.43 -14.23 13.91
N PRO A 85 -8.77 -15.12 13.14
CA PRO A 85 -7.59 -15.94 13.50
C PRO A 85 -6.22 -15.39 13.08
N GLU A 86 -6.15 -14.30 12.32
CA GLU A 86 -4.90 -13.74 11.76
C GLU A 86 -4.82 -12.22 11.91
N ASP A 87 -3.66 -11.76 12.41
CA ASP A 87 -3.37 -10.34 12.53
C ASP A 87 -3.23 -9.67 11.16
N VAL A 88 -3.87 -8.50 11.00
CA VAL A 88 -3.94 -7.78 9.73
C VAL A 88 -3.11 -6.50 9.78
N GLY A 89 -2.23 -6.33 8.81
CA GLY A 89 -1.49 -5.10 8.59
C GLY A 89 -2.11 -4.25 7.49
N LEU A 90 -2.63 -3.06 7.81
CA LEU A 90 -3.13 -2.11 6.82
C LEU A 90 -2.12 -0.98 6.57
N PHE A 91 -1.57 -0.93 5.36
CA PHE A 91 -0.52 0.03 5.00
C PHE A 91 -0.95 0.96 3.87
N ARG A 92 -0.25 2.10 3.78
CA ARG A 92 -0.56 3.20 2.86
C ARG A 92 0.71 3.67 2.19
N GLY A 93 0.59 4.26 1.02
CA GLY A 93 1.75 4.79 0.33
C GLY A 93 1.40 5.90 -0.66
N VAL A 94 2.41 6.64 -1.08
CA VAL A 94 2.26 7.70 -2.07
C VAL A 94 3.49 7.76 -2.96
N PHE A 95 3.27 7.76 -4.26
CA PHE A 95 4.31 7.99 -5.25
C PHE A 95 4.64 9.48 -5.35
N LYS A 96 5.92 9.79 -5.50
CA LYS A 96 6.38 11.08 -6.00
C LYS A 96 6.38 11.02 -7.53
N GLY A 97 5.64 11.93 -8.17
CA GLY A 97 5.61 12.07 -9.63
C GLY A 97 4.99 10.86 -10.37
N PHE A 98 3.96 10.23 -9.80
CA PHE A 98 3.35 9.01 -10.34
C PHE A 98 2.98 9.09 -11.82
N HIS A 99 2.55 10.25 -12.29
CA HIS A 99 2.15 10.41 -13.69
C HIS A 99 3.27 10.17 -14.71
N ASN A 100 4.53 10.31 -14.30
CA ASN A 100 5.72 10.10 -15.12
C ASN A 100 6.49 8.83 -14.75
N SER A 101 5.98 8.03 -13.80
CA SER A 101 6.67 6.86 -13.26
C SER A 101 6.68 5.67 -14.23
N GLU A 102 7.70 4.82 -14.12
CA GLU A 102 7.76 3.56 -14.86
C GLU A 102 6.65 2.60 -14.41
N THR A 103 6.28 2.64 -13.14
CA THR A 103 5.14 1.90 -12.59
C THR A 103 3.86 2.21 -13.36
N LYS A 104 3.53 3.49 -13.57
CA LYS A 104 2.32 3.87 -14.32
C LYS A 104 2.41 3.45 -15.78
N LYS A 105 3.57 3.64 -16.43
CA LYS A 105 3.78 3.22 -17.83
C LYS A 105 3.54 1.72 -17.99
N LEU A 106 4.07 0.90 -17.08
CA LEU A 106 3.86 -0.55 -17.11
C LEU A 106 2.42 -0.96 -16.83
N LEU A 107 1.72 -0.32 -15.87
CA LEU A 107 0.31 -0.58 -15.61
C LEU A 107 -0.55 -0.34 -16.87
N VAL A 108 -0.29 0.76 -17.58
CA VAL A 108 -0.97 1.08 -18.85
C VAL A 108 -0.57 0.11 -19.96
N ALA A 109 0.73 -0.19 -20.10
CA ALA A 109 1.22 -1.10 -21.13
C ALA A 109 0.70 -2.54 -20.98
N ARG A 110 0.42 -2.99 -19.75
CA ARG A 110 -0.20 -4.29 -19.48
C ARG A 110 -1.70 -4.32 -19.79
N GLY A 111 -2.31 -3.20 -20.18
CA GLY A 111 -3.70 -3.15 -20.64
C GLY A 111 -4.74 -3.49 -19.55
N LEU A 112 -4.36 -3.36 -18.28
CA LEU A 112 -5.22 -3.75 -17.17
C LEU A 112 -6.36 -2.77 -16.98
N GLN A 113 -7.56 -3.32 -16.84
CA GLN A 113 -8.72 -2.55 -16.41
C GLN A 113 -8.56 -2.13 -14.96
N TYR A 114 -9.21 -1.02 -14.62
CA TYR A 114 -9.35 -0.60 -13.23
C TYR A 114 -10.30 -1.56 -12.50
N GLU A 115 -10.12 -1.67 -11.19
CA GLU A 115 -11.07 -2.41 -10.35
C GLU A 115 -12.43 -1.70 -10.37
N GLU A 116 -13.50 -2.41 -10.70
CA GLU A 116 -14.83 -1.83 -10.93
C GLU A 116 -15.54 -1.45 -9.63
N SER A 117 -15.35 -2.24 -8.57
CA SER A 117 -15.97 -2.06 -7.25
C SER A 117 -15.09 -1.33 -6.24
N GLU A 118 -13.87 -0.93 -6.63
CA GLU A 118 -12.90 -0.36 -5.71
C GLU A 118 -12.45 1.05 -6.15
N VAL A 119 -12.36 1.95 -5.20
CA VAL A 119 -11.84 3.31 -5.40
C VAL A 119 -10.87 3.67 -4.30
N CYS A 120 -9.96 4.60 -4.58
CA CYS A 120 -9.03 5.08 -3.59
C CYS A 120 -9.78 5.62 -2.35
N PRO A 121 -9.52 5.11 -1.14
CA PRO A 121 -10.26 5.56 0.04
C PRO A 121 -9.99 7.04 0.35
N PHE A 122 -8.85 7.58 -0.10
CA PHE A 122 -8.39 8.94 0.19
C PHE A 122 -8.93 9.98 -0.81
N CYS A 123 -8.86 9.70 -2.11
CA CYS A 123 -9.23 10.65 -3.18
C CYS A 123 -10.37 10.18 -4.11
N LYS A 124 -10.91 8.98 -3.89
CA LYS A 124 -12.00 8.37 -4.68
C LYS A 124 -11.68 8.12 -6.17
N ALA A 125 -10.42 8.27 -6.58
CA ALA A 125 -9.99 7.92 -7.93
C ALA A 125 -10.02 6.40 -8.16
N ARG A 126 -10.19 5.99 -9.41
CA ARG A 126 -10.10 4.59 -9.87
C ARG A 126 -8.73 3.99 -9.54
N VAL A 127 -8.68 2.68 -9.35
CA VAL A 127 -7.49 1.96 -8.88
C VAL A 127 -7.13 0.78 -9.77
N TRP A 128 -5.85 0.45 -9.83
CA TRP A 128 -5.33 -0.79 -10.38
C TRP A 128 -4.93 -1.75 -9.27
N SER A 129 -5.14 -3.04 -9.48
CA SER A 129 -4.60 -4.10 -8.63
C SER A 129 -3.18 -4.45 -9.01
N MET A 130 -2.27 -4.34 -8.04
CA MET A 130 -0.87 -4.68 -8.23
C MET A 130 -0.63 -6.19 -8.27
N GLY A 131 -1.50 -6.96 -7.60
CA GLY A 131 -1.49 -8.42 -7.67
C GLY A 131 -1.91 -8.91 -9.05
N ARG A 132 -3.06 -8.44 -9.55
CA ARG A 132 -3.54 -8.78 -10.91
C ARG A 132 -2.63 -8.25 -12.00
N SER A 133 -1.88 -7.20 -11.72
CA SER A 133 -0.87 -6.72 -12.64
C SER A 133 0.39 -7.56 -12.64
N GLY A 134 0.64 -8.44 -11.66
CA GLY A 134 1.91 -9.15 -11.51
C GLY A 134 3.06 -8.19 -11.17
N MET A 135 2.80 -7.19 -10.33
CA MET A 135 3.75 -6.15 -9.93
C MET A 135 3.97 -6.09 -8.41
N ILE A 136 3.64 -7.17 -7.69
CA ILE A 136 3.99 -7.34 -6.27
C ILE A 136 5.32 -8.10 -6.18
N PRO A 137 6.43 -7.45 -5.79
CA PRO A 137 7.69 -8.16 -5.56
C PRO A 137 7.66 -8.89 -4.20
N ARG A 138 8.35 -10.02 -4.10
CA ARG A 138 8.54 -10.75 -2.82
C ARG A 138 9.14 -9.90 -1.70
N SER A 139 9.95 -8.89 -2.04
CA SER A 139 10.49 -7.97 -1.02
C SER A 139 9.41 -7.20 -0.25
N ALA A 140 8.18 -7.11 -0.77
CA ALA A 140 7.06 -6.47 -0.08
C ALA A 140 6.61 -7.27 1.15
N SER A 141 6.44 -8.59 1.05
CA SER A 141 6.08 -9.46 2.20
C SER A 141 7.16 -9.40 3.27
N THR A 142 8.43 -9.50 2.87
CA THR A 142 9.57 -9.39 3.79
C THR A 142 9.57 -8.03 4.52
N ARG A 143 9.33 -6.91 3.81
CA ARG A 143 9.33 -5.58 4.44
C ARG A 143 8.17 -5.39 5.42
N LEU A 144 7.04 -6.06 5.16
CA LEU A 144 5.83 -5.98 5.98
C LEU A 144 5.82 -6.97 7.14
N ALA A 145 6.82 -7.86 7.25
CA ALA A 145 6.76 -9.02 8.14
C ALA A 145 5.46 -9.80 7.96
N ALA A 146 5.09 -10.04 6.70
CA ALA A 146 3.88 -10.74 6.31
C ALA A 146 4.20 -12.13 5.75
N TYR A 147 3.22 -13.04 5.82
CA TYR A 147 3.30 -14.30 5.09
C TYR A 147 3.51 -14.05 3.59
N ASP A 148 4.31 -14.91 2.95
CA ASP A 148 4.51 -14.84 1.52
C ASP A 148 3.17 -15.02 0.77
N ASP A 149 3.03 -14.30 -0.34
CA ASP A 149 1.82 -14.21 -1.16
C ASP A 149 0.57 -13.60 -0.49
N ASN A 150 0.66 -13.19 0.78
CA ASN A 150 -0.41 -12.54 1.52
C ASN A 150 -0.29 -11.01 1.57
N VAL A 151 0.22 -10.41 0.49
CA VAL A 151 0.31 -8.95 0.35
C VAL A 151 -0.53 -8.52 -0.84
N GLU A 152 -1.46 -7.62 -0.60
CA GLU A 152 -2.30 -7.03 -1.63
C GLU A 152 -2.27 -5.52 -1.53
N TYR A 153 -2.09 -4.85 -2.66
CA TYR A 153 -2.24 -3.40 -2.69
C TYR A 153 -2.75 -2.91 -4.04
N LEU A 154 -3.41 -1.78 -3.95
CA LEU A 154 -4.05 -1.07 -5.04
C LEU A 154 -3.38 0.29 -5.19
N ILE A 155 -3.21 0.76 -6.41
CA ILE A 155 -2.68 2.10 -6.70
C ILE A 155 -3.73 2.88 -7.49
N CYS A 156 -4.04 4.09 -7.05
CA CYS A 156 -4.98 4.96 -7.74
C CYS A 156 -4.33 5.82 -8.83
N LEU A 157 -5.15 6.45 -9.67
CA LEU A 157 -4.70 7.38 -10.73
C LEU A 157 -3.75 8.48 -10.25
N ASN A 158 -3.86 8.90 -8.99
CA ASN A 158 -3.07 9.95 -8.37
C ASN A 158 -1.82 9.40 -7.65
N GLY A 159 -1.52 8.11 -7.77
CA GLY A 159 -0.34 7.50 -7.14
C GLY A 159 -0.48 7.21 -5.65
N HIS A 160 -1.70 7.24 -5.10
CA HIS A 160 -1.94 6.75 -3.74
C HIS A 160 -1.99 5.22 -3.76
N LEU A 161 -1.24 4.63 -2.84
CA LEU A 161 -1.23 3.22 -2.54
C LEU A 161 -2.01 2.98 -1.25
N TYR A 162 -2.79 1.91 -1.23
CA TYR A 162 -3.32 1.32 -0.01
C TYR A 162 -3.32 -0.19 -0.16
N GLY A 163 -3.04 -0.89 0.93
CA GLY A 163 -2.90 -2.32 0.90
C GLY A 163 -3.11 -2.96 2.25
N ARG A 164 -3.15 -4.27 2.21
CA ARG A 164 -3.30 -5.15 3.35
C ARG A 164 -2.34 -6.32 3.27
N CYS A 165 -1.98 -6.85 4.43
CA CYS A 165 -1.24 -8.09 4.53
C CYS A 165 -1.65 -8.91 5.75
N ALA A 166 -1.46 -10.23 5.68
CA ALA A 166 -1.51 -11.10 6.86
C ALA A 166 -0.15 -11.05 7.55
N LEU A 167 -0.11 -10.53 8.77
CA LEU A 167 1.12 -10.36 9.55
C LEU A 167 1.60 -11.73 10.06
N LEU A 168 2.91 -11.91 10.12
CA LEU A 168 3.50 -13.08 10.78
C LEU A 168 3.18 -13.02 12.27
N HIS A 169 2.63 -14.11 12.82
CA HIS A 169 2.48 -14.25 14.25
C HIS A 169 3.88 -14.45 14.85
N LEU A 170 4.39 -13.42 15.53
CA LEU A 170 5.54 -13.57 16.39
C LEU A 170 5.04 -14.23 17.68
N SER A 171 4.98 -15.56 17.71
CA SER A 171 4.78 -16.27 18.97
C SER A 171 6.01 -16.03 19.84
N ASP A 172 5.83 -15.56 21.07
CA ASP A 172 6.90 -15.41 22.08
C ASP A 172 7.53 -16.76 22.50
N SER A 173 7.14 -17.88 21.89
CA SER A 173 7.67 -19.21 22.13
C SER A 173 8.83 -19.56 21.17
N ASP A 174 10.00 -19.73 21.80
CA ASP A 174 11.16 -20.54 21.42
C ASP A 174 12.23 -19.94 20.48
N ALA A 175 13.08 -19.05 21.03
CA ALA A 175 14.56 -19.07 20.86
C ALA A 175 15.30 -17.86 21.49
N CYS A 176 14.85 -17.34 22.64
CA CYS A 176 15.68 -16.47 23.49
C CYS A 176 16.40 -17.26 24.61
N GLU A 177 16.49 -18.59 24.48
CA GLU A 177 17.39 -19.43 25.26
C GLU A 177 18.22 -20.25 24.27
N ASN A 178 19.49 -19.86 24.09
CA ASN A 178 20.67 -20.74 24.06
C ASN A 178 21.93 -19.96 23.65
N GLY A 179 22.85 -19.79 24.61
CA GLY A 179 24.31 -19.75 24.39
C GLY A 179 24.95 -18.40 24.13
#